data_AF-A0A060XCY7-F1
#
_entry.id   AF-A0A060XCY7-F1
#
_cell.length_a   1.000
_cell.length_b   1.000
_cell.length_c   1.000
_cell.angle_alpha   90.00
_cell.angle_beta   90.00
_cell.angle_gamma   90.00
#
_symmetry.space_group_name_H-M   'P 1'
#
loop_
_entity.id
_entity.type
_entity.pdbx_description
1 polymer ?
#
loop_
_entity_poly.entity_id
_entity_poly.type
_entity_poly.pdbx_seq_one_letter_code
_entity_poly.pdbx_strand_id
1 'polypeptide(L)'
;MSKDTERMSEKIMESKVLWYPDSKKNTQMDRFRTQVNRDFGLNLANYNDLYQWSVESYPEFWAEVWRFCGVISSRMYEEVVDISKRISDVPEWFKGSRMNYAENLLKHKDQDKVALYAATEENDEITKVTFGELRRDVALFAAAMRKMGVGTGDRVVGESPCSITTKPLHSQRSRGEALCLTTV
;
A
#
# COMPACT_ATOMS: atom_id res chain seq x y z
N MET A 1 -45.18 -22.81 4.69
CA MET A 1 -44.00 -21.99 5.06
C MET A 1 -44.53 -20.84 5.90
N SER A 2 -44.16 -20.76 7.19
CA SER A 2 -44.84 -19.88 8.15
C SER A 2 -44.55 -18.41 7.86
N LYS A 3 -45.56 -17.54 8.05
CA LYS A 3 -45.44 -16.06 7.97
C LYS A 3 -44.29 -15.51 8.83
N ASP A 4 -43.87 -16.26 9.84
CA ASP A 4 -42.74 -15.90 10.70
C ASP A 4 -41.38 -15.95 9.97
N THR A 5 -41.23 -16.83 8.98
CA THR A 5 -40.00 -16.92 8.16
C THR A 5 -39.91 -15.75 7.18
N GLU A 6 -41.04 -15.35 6.58
CA GLU A 6 -41.11 -14.15 5.72
C GLU A 6 -40.84 -12.88 6.55
N ARG A 7 -41.44 -12.75 7.73
CA ARG A 7 -41.25 -11.60 8.64
C ARG A 7 -39.82 -11.48 9.19
N MET A 8 -39.13 -12.61 9.39
CA MET A 8 -37.70 -12.62 9.74
C MET A 8 -36.82 -12.21 8.55
N SER A 9 -37.17 -12.62 7.33
CA SER A 9 -36.43 -12.22 6.12
C SER A 9 -36.56 -10.73 5.81
N GLU A 10 -37.76 -10.15 6.04
CA GLU A 10 -38.04 -8.73 5.85
C GLU A 10 -37.25 -7.86 6.83
N LYS A 11 -37.11 -8.31 8.09
CA LYS A 11 -36.37 -7.62 9.14
C LYS A 11 -34.84 -7.64 8.95
N ILE A 12 -34.33 -8.58 8.15
CA ILE A 12 -32.90 -8.65 7.77
C ILE A 12 -32.60 -7.66 6.62
N MET A 13 -33.60 -7.24 5.83
CA MET A 13 -33.42 -6.30 4.72
C MET A 13 -33.40 -4.82 5.14
N GLU A 14 -33.83 -4.47 6.35
CA GLU A 14 -33.62 -3.12 6.91
C GLU A 14 -32.22 -3.04 7.54
N SER A 15 -31.20 -2.80 6.71
CA SER A 15 -29.85 -2.54 7.20
C SER A 15 -29.81 -1.21 7.94
N LYS A 16 -29.97 -1.25 9.27
CA LYS A 16 -29.83 -0.07 10.14
C LYS A 16 -28.39 0.38 10.14
N VAL A 17 -28.13 1.58 9.61
CA VAL A 17 -26.80 2.19 9.67
C VAL A 17 -26.38 2.35 11.14
N LEU A 18 -25.26 1.73 11.51
CA LEU A 18 -24.77 1.70 12.89
C LEU A 18 -23.98 2.96 13.25
N TRP A 19 -23.37 3.61 12.28
CA TRP A 19 -22.47 4.73 12.50
C TRP A 19 -22.30 5.56 11.22
N TYR A 20 -22.08 6.87 11.38
CA TYR A 20 -21.69 7.79 10.32
C TYR A 20 -20.37 8.48 10.67
N PRO A 21 -19.46 8.64 9.70
CA PRO A 21 -18.26 9.43 9.91
C PRO A 21 -18.60 10.91 10.14
N ASP A 22 -17.73 11.60 10.89
CA ASP A 22 -17.80 13.05 11.00
C ASP A 22 -17.77 13.68 9.58
N SER A 23 -18.65 14.64 9.35
CA SER A 23 -18.81 15.39 8.10
C SER A 23 -17.57 16.18 7.65
N LYS A 24 -16.52 16.24 8.47
CA LYS A 24 -15.27 16.93 8.15
C LYS A 24 -14.57 16.29 6.96
N LYS A 25 -14.48 17.06 5.88
CA LYS A 25 -13.73 16.77 4.65
C LYS A 25 -12.19 16.89 4.83
N ASN A 26 -11.63 16.28 5.86
CA ASN A 26 -10.19 16.34 6.16
C ASN A 26 -9.48 14.98 6.04
N THR A 27 -10.12 14.00 5.41
CA THR A 27 -9.49 12.70 5.15
C THR A 27 -8.47 12.83 4.02
N GLN A 28 -7.49 11.91 3.98
CA GLN A 28 -6.57 11.84 2.84
C GLN A 28 -7.32 11.59 1.53
N MET A 29 -8.45 10.87 1.59
CA MET A 29 -9.26 10.62 0.41
C MET A 29 -9.93 11.89 -0.11
N ASP A 30 -10.43 12.76 0.76
CA ASP A 30 -11.03 14.02 0.32
C ASP A 30 -9.99 15.01 -0.23
N ARG A 31 -8.78 15.01 0.35
CA ARG A 31 -7.64 15.76 -0.18
C ARG A 31 -7.26 15.29 -1.58
N PHE A 32 -7.20 13.98 -1.80
CA PHE A 32 -6.97 13.39 -3.11
C PHE A 32 -8.09 13.73 -4.11
N ARG A 33 -9.36 13.60 -3.72
CA ARG A 33 -10.51 13.99 -4.55
C ARG A 33 -10.42 15.46 -4.99
N THR A 34 -10.08 16.35 -4.06
CA THR A 34 -9.94 17.78 -4.32
C THR A 34 -8.74 18.07 -5.25
N GLN A 35 -7.66 17.29 -5.11
CA GLN A 35 -6.51 17.36 -5.99
C GLN A 35 -6.89 16.96 -7.43
N VAL A 36 -7.54 15.80 -7.60
CA VAL A 36 -8.06 15.32 -8.89
C VAL A 36 -8.99 16.35 -9.55
N ASN A 37 -9.94 16.91 -8.80
CA ASN A 37 -10.82 17.97 -9.32
C ASN A 37 -10.03 19.15 -9.87
N ARG A 38 -8.93 19.54 -9.20
CA ARG A 38 -8.08 20.65 -9.62
C ARG A 38 -7.29 20.34 -10.88
N ASP A 39 -6.68 19.16 -10.98
CA ASP A 39 -5.79 18.85 -12.11
C ASP A 39 -6.58 18.51 -13.39
N PHE A 40 -7.74 17.87 -13.25
CA PHE A 40 -8.55 17.40 -14.38
C PHE A 40 -9.77 18.30 -14.66
N GLY A 41 -9.98 19.37 -13.89
CA GLY A 41 -11.13 20.27 -14.05
C GLY A 41 -12.49 19.60 -13.75
N LEU A 42 -12.49 18.58 -12.90
CA LEU A 42 -13.68 17.80 -12.55
C LEU A 42 -14.43 18.40 -11.35
N ASN A 43 -15.68 17.97 -11.16
CA ASN A 43 -16.51 18.34 -10.02
C ASN A 43 -17.02 17.12 -9.25
N LEU A 44 -16.10 16.22 -8.88
CA LEU A 44 -16.41 15.04 -8.07
C LEU A 44 -16.84 15.50 -6.68
N ALA A 45 -18.09 15.29 -6.28
CA ALA A 45 -18.66 15.85 -5.05
C ALA A 45 -18.47 14.90 -3.84
N ASN A 46 -18.49 13.60 -4.09
CA ASN A 46 -18.48 12.57 -3.06
C ASN A 46 -17.59 11.37 -3.44
N TYR A 47 -17.54 10.35 -2.58
CA TYR A 47 -16.75 9.13 -2.81
C TYR A 47 -17.21 8.34 -4.04
N ASN A 48 -18.52 8.24 -4.28
CA ASN A 48 -19.06 7.48 -5.41
C ASN A 48 -18.65 8.12 -6.74
N ASP A 49 -18.63 9.44 -6.83
CA ASP A 49 -18.17 10.13 -8.05
C ASP A 49 -16.68 9.84 -8.30
N LEU A 50 -15.85 9.90 -7.24
CA LEU A 50 -14.43 9.55 -7.32
C LEU A 50 -14.22 8.09 -7.72
N TYR A 51 -15.01 7.18 -7.13
CA TYR A 51 -14.96 5.76 -7.45
C TYR A 51 -15.33 5.51 -8.92
N GLN A 52 -16.42 6.10 -9.40
CA GLN A 52 -16.84 5.96 -10.80
C GLN A 52 -15.74 6.42 -11.74
N TRP A 53 -15.17 7.60 -11.49
CA TRP A 53 -14.03 8.12 -12.25
C TRP A 53 -12.81 7.19 -12.18
N SER A 54 -12.50 6.62 -11.01
CA SER A 54 -11.35 5.71 -10.84
C SER A 54 -11.43 4.44 -11.68
N VAL A 55 -12.66 3.99 -12.00
CA VAL A 55 -12.91 2.80 -12.81
C VAL A 55 -12.99 3.15 -14.30
N GLU A 56 -13.63 4.27 -14.64
CA GLU A 56 -13.78 4.73 -16.03
C GLU A 56 -12.46 5.28 -16.62
N SER A 57 -11.64 5.93 -15.80
CA SER A 57 -10.37 6.56 -16.18
C SER A 57 -9.23 6.03 -15.31
N TYR A 58 -9.11 4.70 -15.25
CA TYR A 58 -8.14 4.04 -14.38
C TYR A 58 -6.66 4.37 -14.68
N PRO A 59 -6.20 4.58 -15.92
CA PRO A 59 -4.81 4.99 -16.17
C PRO A 59 -4.51 6.37 -15.55
N GLU A 60 -5.41 7.34 -15.73
CA GLU A 60 -5.30 8.69 -15.17
C GLU A 60 -5.39 8.65 -13.64
N PHE A 61 -6.30 7.87 -13.09
CA PHE A 61 -6.43 7.67 -11.65
C PHE A 61 -5.12 7.14 -11.04
N TRP A 62 -4.53 6.10 -11.62
CA TRP A 62 -3.30 5.51 -11.10
C TRP A 62 -2.06 6.39 -11.31
N ALA A 63 -1.99 7.16 -12.39
CA ALA A 63 -0.99 8.23 -12.54
C ALA A 63 -1.11 9.26 -11.41
N GLU A 64 -2.33 9.65 -11.08
CA GLU A 64 -2.56 10.65 -10.04
C GLU A 64 -2.28 10.10 -8.64
N VAL A 65 -2.61 8.83 -8.37
CA VAL A 65 -2.20 8.14 -7.13
C VAL A 65 -0.69 8.11 -7.00
N TRP A 66 0.05 7.78 -8.07
CA TRP A 66 1.50 7.79 -8.08
C TRP A 66 2.08 9.14 -7.68
N ARG A 67 1.54 10.23 -8.25
CA ARG A 67 1.94 11.61 -7.96
C ARG A 67 1.56 12.01 -6.53
N PHE A 68 0.33 11.73 -6.09
CA PHE A 68 -0.18 12.10 -4.77
C PHE A 68 0.57 11.39 -3.63
N CYS A 69 0.91 10.10 -3.81
CA CYS A 69 1.74 9.36 -2.86
C CYS A 69 3.22 9.76 -2.89
N GLY A 70 3.62 10.60 -3.85
CA GLY A 70 4.99 11.06 -4.05
C GLY A 70 5.95 9.91 -4.26
N VAL A 71 5.59 8.95 -5.13
CA VAL A 71 6.43 7.77 -5.41
C VAL A 71 7.75 8.24 -6.03
N ILE A 72 8.86 7.80 -5.41
CA ILE A 72 10.21 8.06 -5.88
C ILE A 72 10.57 6.97 -6.89
N SER A 73 11.06 7.39 -8.06
CA SER A 73 11.58 6.46 -9.06
C SER A 73 12.86 7.01 -9.68
N SER A 74 13.74 6.09 -10.04
CA SER A 74 14.96 6.39 -10.79
C SER A 74 14.69 6.59 -12.28
N ARG A 75 13.59 6.01 -12.78
CA ARG A 75 13.08 6.19 -14.14
C ARG A 75 11.56 6.27 -14.07
N MET A 76 10.99 7.33 -14.63
CA MET A 76 9.54 7.50 -14.72
C MET A 76 8.93 6.49 -15.70
N TYR A 77 7.66 6.15 -15.49
CA TYR A 77 6.91 5.31 -16.43
C TYR A 77 6.73 6.03 -17.77
N GLU A 78 6.68 5.25 -18.84
CA GLU A 78 6.30 5.70 -20.18
C GLU A 78 4.77 5.61 -20.35
N GLU A 79 4.17 4.57 -19.76
CA GLU A 79 2.75 4.26 -19.84
C GLU A 79 2.29 3.65 -18.52
N VAL A 80 1.12 4.07 -18.01
CA VAL A 80 0.59 3.53 -16.74
C VAL A 80 0.06 2.11 -16.92
N VAL A 81 -0.68 1.85 -17.99
CA VAL A 81 -1.22 0.53 -18.31
C VAL A 81 -1.73 0.54 -19.74
N ASP A 82 -1.48 -0.54 -20.47
CA ASP A 82 -2.03 -0.74 -21.82
C ASP A 82 -3.50 -1.14 -21.72
N ILE A 83 -4.39 -0.20 -22.04
CA ILE A 83 -5.85 -0.38 -21.96
C ILE A 83 -6.43 -1.33 -23.02
N SER A 84 -5.63 -1.71 -24.03
CA SER A 84 -6.06 -2.64 -25.07
C SER A 84 -5.99 -4.11 -24.63
N LYS A 85 -5.20 -4.39 -23.59
CA LYS A 85 -5.01 -5.74 -23.04
C LYS A 85 -6.12 -6.11 -22.08
N ARG A 86 -6.50 -7.38 -22.09
CA ARG A 86 -7.45 -7.92 -21.11
C ARG A 86 -6.72 -8.25 -19.81
N ILE A 87 -7.48 -8.33 -18.72
CA ILE A 87 -6.93 -8.78 -17.42
C ILE A 87 -6.33 -10.20 -17.49
N SER A 88 -6.85 -11.05 -18.39
CA SER A 88 -6.32 -12.39 -18.67
C SER A 88 -4.90 -12.37 -19.21
N ASP A 89 -4.52 -11.28 -19.86
CA ASP A 89 -3.21 -11.10 -20.48
C ASP A 89 -2.21 -10.46 -19.51
N VAL A 90 -2.66 -10.17 -18.28
CA VAL A 90 -1.89 -9.56 -17.18
C VAL A 90 -1.16 -8.31 -17.68
N PRO A 91 -1.88 -7.20 -17.93
CA PRO A 91 -1.28 -6.00 -18.50
C PRO A 91 -0.15 -5.49 -17.59
N GLU A 92 0.90 -4.98 -18.22
CA GLU A 92 2.03 -4.39 -17.51
C GLU A 92 1.60 -3.02 -16.95
N TRP A 93 1.85 -2.82 -15.66
CA TRP A 93 1.56 -1.56 -14.98
C TRP A 93 2.84 -0.74 -14.82
N PHE A 94 2.74 0.57 -15.04
CA PHE A 94 3.82 1.54 -14.97
C PHE A 94 5.04 1.13 -15.82
N LYS A 95 4.75 0.71 -17.06
CA LYS A 95 5.74 0.24 -18.02
C LYS A 95 6.89 1.22 -18.18
N GLY A 96 8.11 0.70 -18.16
CA GLY A 96 9.34 1.47 -18.27
C GLY A 96 9.80 2.14 -16.98
N SER A 97 8.97 2.18 -15.93
CA SER A 97 9.40 2.73 -14.64
C SER A 97 10.44 1.85 -13.96
N ARG A 98 11.30 2.48 -13.15
CA ARG A 98 12.24 1.77 -12.28
C ARG A 98 12.25 2.42 -10.92
N MET A 99 11.74 1.70 -9.92
CA MET A 99 11.67 2.15 -8.53
C MET A 99 12.21 1.10 -7.58
N ASN A 100 12.63 1.53 -6.40
CA ASN A 100 12.94 0.64 -5.29
C ASN A 100 11.85 0.78 -4.22
N TYR A 101 11.28 -0.35 -3.81
CA TYR A 101 10.20 -0.35 -2.82
C TYR A 101 10.70 0.05 -1.42
N ALA A 102 11.87 -0.45 -0.99
CA ALA A 102 12.45 -0.11 0.31
C ALA A 102 12.80 1.39 0.40
N GLU A 103 13.30 1.99 -0.68
CA GLU A 103 13.52 3.44 -0.78
C GLU A 103 12.22 4.21 -0.53
N ASN A 104 11.12 3.79 -1.15
CA ASN A 104 9.83 4.44 -0.99
C ASN A 104 9.24 4.31 0.41
N LEU A 105 9.50 3.21 1.12
CA LEU A 105 9.09 3.05 2.51
C LEU A 105 9.97 3.83 3.50
N LEU A 106 11.27 3.94 3.22
CA LEU A 106 12.27 4.55 4.10
C LEU A 106 12.55 6.04 3.78
N LYS A 107 11.73 6.67 2.93
CA LYS A 107 11.90 8.06 2.47
C LYS A 107 11.53 9.14 3.49
N HIS A 108 11.16 8.77 4.72
CA HIS A 108 10.71 9.75 5.72
C HIS A 108 11.81 10.80 5.98
N LYS A 109 11.48 12.09 5.89
CA LYS A 109 12.48 13.18 5.97
C LYS A 109 13.15 13.27 7.33
N ASP A 110 12.36 13.10 8.38
CA ASP A 110 12.83 13.09 9.76
C ASP A 110 13.27 11.67 10.12
N GLN A 111 14.58 11.51 10.35
CA GLN A 111 15.21 10.23 10.67
C GLN A 111 15.07 9.86 12.14
N ASP A 112 14.79 10.82 13.03
CA ASP A 112 14.65 10.60 14.48
C ASP A 112 13.22 10.18 14.84
N LYS A 113 12.27 10.36 13.92
CA LYS A 113 10.90 9.90 14.11
C LYS A 113 10.83 8.37 14.19
N VAL A 114 9.98 7.87 15.07
CA VAL A 114 9.69 6.44 15.22
C VAL A 114 9.04 5.89 13.94
N ALA A 115 9.66 4.87 13.35
CA ALA A 115 9.18 4.09 12.23
C ALA A 115 8.42 2.84 12.68
N LEU A 116 8.91 2.17 13.73
CA LEU A 116 8.31 0.93 14.25
C LEU A 116 8.15 1.00 15.77
N TYR A 117 7.02 0.49 16.23
CA TYR A 117 6.76 0.14 17.62
C TYR A 117 6.70 -1.38 17.70
N ALA A 118 7.58 -1.98 18.49
CA ALA A 118 7.61 -3.42 18.69
C ALA A 118 7.25 -3.72 20.15
N ALA A 119 6.21 -4.52 20.32
CA ALA A 119 5.79 -5.09 21.59
C ALA A 119 6.07 -6.59 21.56
N THR A 120 6.40 -7.16 22.72
CA THR A 120 6.61 -8.60 22.87
C THR A 120 5.68 -9.13 23.96
N GLU A 121 5.45 -10.44 24.00
CA GLU A 121 4.64 -11.06 25.05
C GLU A 121 5.38 -11.13 26.40
N GLU A 122 6.71 -10.99 26.38
CA GLU A 122 7.57 -11.12 27.56
C GLU A 122 7.65 -9.84 28.39
N ASN A 123 7.37 -8.68 27.79
CA ASN A 123 7.46 -7.39 28.46
C ASN A 123 6.38 -6.40 28.03
N ASP A 124 5.99 -5.53 28.96
CA ASP A 124 5.09 -4.41 28.69
C ASP A 124 5.82 -3.23 28.02
N GLU A 125 7.15 -3.30 27.86
CA GLU A 125 7.96 -2.25 27.27
C GLU A 125 7.90 -2.27 25.74
N ILE A 126 7.41 -1.17 25.16
CA ILE A 126 7.39 -0.99 23.71
C ILE A 126 8.76 -0.49 23.23
N THR A 127 9.46 -1.32 22.46
CA THR A 127 10.68 -0.91 21.78
C THR A 127 10.34 -0.01 20.60
N LYS A 128 11.00 1.15 20.52
CA LYS A 128 10.84 2.12 19.44
C LYS A 128 12.06 2.06 18.52
N VAL A 129 11.81 2.04 17.22
CA VAL A 129 12.86 2.08 16.20
C VAL A 129 12.61 3.27 15.31
N THR A 130 13.60 4.14 15.22
CA THR A 130 13.57 5.33 14.38
C THR A 130 13.74 4.99 12.90
N PHE A 131 13.36 5.92 12.01
CA PHE A 131 13.62 5.76 10.58
C PHE A 131 15.12 5.62 10.27
N GLY A 132 15.98 6.35 11.00
CA GLY A 132 17.43 6.28 10.84
C GLY A 132 18.02 4.92 11.25
N GLU A 133 17.56 4.36 12.37
CA GLU A 133 17.95 3.01 12.81
C GLU A 133 17.47 1.94 11.82
N LEU A 134 16.19 2.00 11.43
CA LEU A 134 15.63 1.05 10.48
C LEU A 134 16.36 1.09 9.14
N ARG A 135 16.69 2.29 8.64
CA ARG A 135 17.44 2.47 7.40
C ARG A 135 18.85 1.87 7.49
N ARG A 136 19.53 2.05 8.62
CA ARG A 136 20.85 1.46 8.89
C ARG A 136 20.79 -0.05 8.91
N ASP A 137 19.82 -0.62 9.63
CA ASP A 137 19.62 -2.06 9.74
C ASP A 137 19.36 -2.65 8.33
N VAL A 138 18.40 -2.11 7.58
CA VAL A 138 18.10 -2.54 6.21
C VAL A 138 19.34 -2.48 5.30
N ALA A 139 20.14 -1.41 5.41
CA ALA A 139 21.38 -1.29 4.63
C ALA A 139 22.42 -2.36 4.98
N LEU A 140 22.56 -2.71 6.27
CA LEU A 140 23.46 -3.77 6.72
C LEU A 140 23.03 -5.14 6.19
N PHE A 141 21.74 -5.49 6.28
CA PHE A 141 21.22 -6.73 5.72
C PHE A 141 21.37 -6.80 4.20
N ALA A 142 21.05 -5.71 3.50
CA ALA A 142 21.25 -5.65 2.04
C ALA A 142 22.73 -5.81 1.65
N ALA A 143 23.67 -5.24 2.42
CA ALA A 143 25.09 -5.42 2.18
C ALA A 143 25.55 -6.86 2.45
N ALA A 144 25.06 -7.49 3.52
CA ALA A 144 25.36 -8.88 3.84
C ALA A 144 24.84 -9.83 2.75
N MET A 145 23.58 -9.66 2.30
CA MET A 145 23.01 -10.47 1.22
C MET A 145 23.78 -10.33 -0.08
N ARG A 146 24.17 -9.11 -0.46
CA ARG A 146 25.05 -8.89 -1.63
C ARG A 146 26.39 -9.59 -1.48
N LYS A 147 26.99 -9.56 -0.29
CA LYS A 147 28.25 -10.26 0.00
C LYS A 147 28.11 -11.79 -0.11
N MET A 148 26.93 -12.32 0.18
CA MET A 148 26.60 -13.74 0.01
C MET A 148 26.26 -14.10 -1.44
N GLY A 149 26.29 -13.14 -2.37
CA GLY A 149 26.06 -13.37 -3.80
C GLY A 149 24.61 -13.20 -4.26
N VAL A 150 23.70 -12.74 -3.38
CA VAL A 150 22.30 -12.49 -3.75
C VAL A 150 22.21 -11.31 -4.73
N GLY A 151 21.56 -11.54 -5.86
CA GLY A 151 21.34 -10.58 -6.93
C GLY A 151 19.87 -10.33 -7.27
N THR A 152 19.67 -9.53 -8.31
CA THR A 152 18.35 -9.25 -8.90
C THR A 152 17.70 -10.53 -9.41
N GLY A 153 16.46 -10.80 -8.98
CA GLY A 153 15.71 -11.99 -9.39
C GLY A 153 15.88 -13.21 -8.47
N ASP A 154 16.86 -13.18 -7.56
CA ASP A 154 17.06 -14.25 -6.59
C ASP A 154 15.96 -14.26 -5.55
N ARG A 155 15.63 -15.47 -5.08
CA ARG A 155 14.58 -15.73 -4.10
C ARG A 155 15.20 -15.99 -2.74
N VAL A 156 14.87 -15.14 -1.78
CA VAL A 156 15.28 -15.30 -0.38
C VAL A 156 14.10 -15.78 0.45
N VAL A 157 14.33 -16.76 1.32
CA VAL A 157 13.32 -17.27 2.27
C VAL A 157 13.79 -16.94 3.68
N GLY A 158 12.88 -16.41 4.49
CA GLY A 158 13.13 -16.17 5.91
C GLY A 158 12.06 -16.84 6.75
N GLU A 159 12.48 -17.64 7.72
CA GLU A 159 11.62 -18.12 8.80
C GLU A 159 11.96 -17.31 10.04
N SER A 160 10.98 -16.56 10.55
CA SER A 160 11.14 -15.78 11.78
C SER A 160 9.78 -15.45 12.39
N PRO A 161 9.66 -15.43 13.73
CA PRO A 161 8.48 -14.87 14.40
C PRO A 161 8.33 -13.37 14.09
N CYS A 162 7.13 -12.81 14.35
CA CYS A 162 6.84 -11.37 14.26
C CYS A 162 7.56 -10.58 15.37
N SER A 163 8.88 -10.57 15.34
CA SER A 163 9.76 -9.93 16.31
C SER A 163 10.58 -8.84 15.64
N ILE A 164 11.15 -7.92 16.43
CA ILE A 164 11.94 -6.80 15.91
C ILE A 164 13.17 -7.26 15.09
N THR A 165 13.60 -8.52 15.21
CA THR A 165 14.63 -9.14 14.38
C THR A 165 14.19 -9.29 12.91
N THR A 166 12.90 -9.16 12.59
CA THR A 166 12.33 -9.20 11.21
C THR A 166 12.28 -7.85 10.48
N LYS A 167 12.84 -6.79 11.07
CA LYS A 167 12.96 -5.43 10.48
C LYS A 167 13.24 -5.37 8.96
N PRO A 168 14.08 -6.23 8.35
CA PRO A 168 14.40 -6.11 6.92
C PRO A 168 13.37 -6.78 5.98
N LEU A 169 12.59 -7.76 6.47
CA LEU A 169 11.68 -8.55 5.63
C LEU A 169 10.33 -7.88 5.38
N HIS A 170 9.88 -6.99 6.29
CA HIS A 170 8.57 -6.34 6.21
C HIS A 170 8.48 -5.27 5.11
N SER A 171 9.61 -4.95 4.49
CA SER A 171 9.71 -4.12 3.29
C SER A 171 9.27 -4.87 2.01
N GLN A 172 8.61 -6.02 2.05
CA GLN A 172 8.03 -6.68 0.88
C GLN A 172 6.71 -7.37 1.29
N ARG A 173 5.59 -7.06 0.62
CA ARG A 173 4.20 -7.41 1.04
C ARG A 173 3.48 -8.15 -0.10
N SER A 174 2.50 -9.09 0.00
CA SER A 174 1.84 -10.00 0.99
C SER A 174 1.01 -11.03 0.15
N ARG A 175 0.79 -12.32 0.48
CA ARG A 175 -0.13 -12.90 1.51
C ARG A 175 0.01 -14.45 1.43
N GLY A 176 -0.01 -15.12 2.59
CA GLY A 176 -0.38 -16.55 2.77
C GLY A 176 0.55 -17.62 2.17
N GLU A 177 1.37 -18.24 3.02
CA GLU A 177 2.17 -19.45 2.77
C GLU A 177 3.23 -19.37 1.64
N ALA A 178 4.49 -19.63 2.00
CA ALA A 178 5.71 -19.47 1.19
C ALA A 178 6.14 -18.00 0.92
N LEU A 179 7.08 -17.51 1.72
CA LEU A 179 7.85 -16.29 1.44
C LEU A 179 8.80 -16.55 0.26
N CYS A 180 8.40 -16.15 -0.94
CA CYS A 180 9.26 -16.07 -2.11
C CYS A 180 9.65 -14.60 -2.32
N LEU A 181 10.82 -14.18 -1.80
CA LEU A 181 11.29 -12.79 -1.93
C LEU A 181 12.12 -12.63 -3.21
N THR A 182 11.56 -12.12 -4.30
CA THR A 182 12.37 -11.66 -5.44
C THR A 182 13.05 -10.34 -5.08
N THR A 183 14.39 -10.35 -4.98
CA THR A 183 15.18 -9.18 -4.57
C THR A 183 15.57 -8.30 -5.78
N VAL A 184 15.59 -6.97 -5.52
CA VAL A 184 15.95 -5.75 -6.32
C VAL A 184 15.91 -5.82 -7.83
#